data_AF-A0A7C8D0Q4-F1
#
_entry.id   AF-A0A7C8D0Q4-F1
#
_cell.length_a   1.000
_cell.length_b   1.000
_cell.length_c   1.000
_cell.angle_alpha   90.00
_cell.angle_beta   90.00
_cell.angle_gamma   90.00
#
_symmetry.space_group_name_H-M   'P 1'
#
loop_
_entity.id
_entity.type
_entity.pdbx_description
1 polymer ?
#
loop_
_entity_poly.entity_id
_entity_poly.type
_entity_poly.pdbx_seq_one_letter_code
_entity_poly.pdbx_strand_id
1 'polypeptide(L)'
;MPTALIQGRIAVQYEQLLRNELNDDWKILVWDPSLNEPDEFIAMALEADAIIGGKIPTLNWPKIPKLKLFQIPWTGYDFCSPETMPRGIPVCNCYEHETTIAEFVLCAMLETKI
;
A
#
# COMPACT_ATOMS: atom_id res chain seq x y z
N MET A 1 20.65 -3.02 4.86
CA MET A 1 19.57 -3.85 4.32
C MET A 1 18.31 -2.99 4.32
N PRO A 2 17.82 -2.52 3.16
CA PRO A 2 16.55 -1.80 3.08
C PRO A 2 15.37 -2.70 3.51
N THR A 3 14.35 -2.08 4.09
CA THR A 3 13.16 -2.79 4.58
C THR A 3 11.90 -2.30 3.87
N ALA A 4 11.18 -3.21 3.22
CA ALA A 4 9.85 -2.97 2.67
C ALA A 4 8.80 -3.53 3.64
N LEU A 5 7.80 -2.73 3.98
CA LEU A 5 6.65 -3.16 4.76
C LEU A 5 5.41 -3.19 3.86
N ILE A 6 4.88 -4.39 3.63
CA ILE A 6 3.58 -4.58 2.98
C ILE A 6 2.51 -4.55 4.07
N GLN A 7 1.48 -3.72 3.91
CA GLN A 7 0.44 -3.59 4.93
C GLN A 7 -0.97 -3.62 4.35
N GLY A 8 -1.86 -4.31 5.07
CA GLY A 8 -3.29 -4.27 4.83
C GLY A 8 -3.80 -5.38 3.90
N ARG A 9 -5.06 -5.76 4.09
CA ARG A 9 -5.71 -6.93 3.48
C ARG A 9 -5.50 -7.09 1.97
N ILE A 10 -5.45 -5.99 1.22
CA ILE A 10 -5.31 -6.03 -0.25
C ILE A 10 -3.84 -6.27 -0.64
N ALA A 11 -2.91 -5.53 -0.03
CA ALA A 11 -1.50 -5.55 -0.44
C ALA A 11 -0.79 -6.86 -0.04
N VAL A 12 -1.12 -7.41 1.14
CA VAL A 12 -0.47 -8.63 1.67
C VAL A 12 -0.65 -9.85 0.75
N GLN A 13 -1.74 -9.91 -0.02
CA GLN A 13 -1.99 -10.99 -0.98
C GLN A 13 -0.95 -11.06 -2.12
N TYR A 14 -0.22 -9.97 -2.34
CA TYR A 14 0.79 -9.84 -3.39
C TYR A 14 2.23 -9.90 -2.87
N GLU A 15 2.44 -10.30 -1.61
CA GLU A 15 3.76 -10.44 -1.00
C GLU A 15 4.73 -11.23 -1.89
N GLN A 16 4.27 -12.37 -2.43
CA GLN A 16 5.11 -13.23 -3.25
C GLN A 16 5.61 -12.55 -4.53
N LEU A 17 4.78 -11.68 -5.13
CA LEU A 17 5.21 -10.91 -6.31
C LEU A 17 6.33 -9.95 -5.94
N LEU A 18 6.20 -9.24 -4.81
CA LEU A 18 7.26 -8.33 -4.36
C LEU A 18 8.55 -9.10 -4.03
N ARG A 19 8.44 -10.29 -3.42
CA ARG A 19 9.60 -11.16 -3.14
C ARG A 19 10.32 -11.62 -4.40
N ASN A 20 9.60 -11.88 -5.48
CA ASN A 20 10.20 -12.36 -6.73
C ASN A 20 10.96 -11.24 -7.47
N GLU A 21 10.52 -9.99 -7.32
CA GLU A 21 11.11 -8.84 -8.03
C GLU A 21 12.22 -8.15 -7.23
N LEU A 22 12.21 -8.25 -5.90
CA LEU A 22 13.28 -7.75 -5.05
C LEU A 22 14.40 -8.78 -4.91
N ASN A 23 15.64 -8.31 -4.81
CA ASN A 23 16.78 -9.17 -4.50
C ASN A 23 16.86 -9.47 -2.99
N ASP A 24 17.72 -10.43 -2.63
CA ASP A 24 17.88 -10.91 -1.24
C ASP A 24 18.41 -9.85 -0.25
N ASP A 25 18.82 -8.68 -0.74
CA ASP A 25 19.24 -7.56 0.10
C ASP A 25 18.05 -6.82 0.73
N TRP A 26 16.80 -7.15 0.37
CA TRP A 26 15.61 -6.56 0.96
C TRP A 26 15.03 -7.41 2.08
N LYS A 27 14.82 -6.78 3.24
CA LYS A 27 13.95 -7.34 4.28
C LYS A 27 12.50 -7.00 3.93
N ILE A 28 11.63 -7.99 3.83
CA ILE A 28 10.19 -7.78 3.63
C ILE A 28 9.45 -8.14 4.92
N LEU A 29 8.76 -7.13 5.46
CA LEU A 29 7.81 -7.25 6.56
C LEU A 29 6.40 -7.25 6.01
N VAL A 30 5.51 -7.94 6.71
CA VAL A 30 4.10 -8.05 6.34
C VAL A 30 3.28 -7.78 7.58
N TRP A 31 2.41 -6.78 7.48
CA TRP A 31 1.36 -6.53 8.46
C TRP A 31 0.01 -6.91 7.84
N ASP A 32 -0.52 -8.05 8.27
CA ASP A 32 -1.83 -8.56 7.86
C ASP A 32 -2.85 -8.30 8.98
N PRO A 33 -3.92 -7.52 8.72
CA PRO A 33 -4.94 -7.25 9.74
C PRO A 33 -5.69 -8.50 10.25
N SER A 34 -5.55 -9.65 9.58
CA SER A 34 -6.10 -10.93 10.06
C SER A 34 -5.18 -11.69 11.02
N LEU A 35 -3.88 -11.32 11.07
CA LEU A 35 -2.85 -12.00 11.86
C LEU A 35 -2.16 -11.09 12.87
N ASN A 36 -2.17 -9.77 12.64
CA ASN A 36 -1.41 -8.79 13.40
C ASN A 36 -2.30 -7.72 14.00
N GLU A 37 -1.94 -7.30 15.21
CA GLU A 37 -2.57 -6.16 15.88
C GLU A 37 -2.00 -4.83 15.35
N PRO A 38 -2.75 -3.70 15.45
CA PRO A 38 -2.26 -2.39 15.00
C PRO A 38 -0.94 -1.94 15.66
N ASP A 39 -0.64 -2.38 16.87
CA ASP A 39 0.63 -2.04 17.54
C ASP A 39 1.84 -2.70 16.88
N GLU A 40 1.66 -3.87 16.24
CA GLU A 40 2.73 -4.52 15.48
C GLU A 40 3.09 -3.72 14.22
N PHE A 41 2.12 -3.06 13.60
CA PHE A 41 2.38 -2.13 12.49
C PHE A 41 3.32 -1.00 12.93
N ILE A 42 3.15 -0.47 14.15
CA ILE A 42 4.02 0.59 14.69
C ILE A 42 5.47 0.10 14.77
N ALA A 43 5.67 -1.12 15.28
CA ALA A 43 6.99 -1.72 15.38
C ALA A 43 7.64 -1.93 14.00
N MET A 44 6.89 -2.42 13.02
CA MET A 44 7.37 -2.63 11.65
C MET A 44 7.65 -1.30 10.92
N ALA A 45 6.79 -0.28 11.12
CA ALA A 45 6.93 1.03 10.48
C ALA A 45 8.17 1.81 10.96
N LEU A 46 8.66 1.55 12.17
CA LEU A 46 9.90 2.15 12.70
C LEU A 46 11.13 1.78 11.87
N GLU A 47 11.13 0.59 11.27
CA GLU A 47 12.27 0.08 10.50
C GLU A 47 12.09 0.16 8.99
N ALA A 48 10.87 0.40 8.49
CA ALA A 48 10.54 0.44 7.08
C ALA A 48 11.20 1.63 6.33
N ASP A 49 11.88 1.33 5.23
CA ASP A 49 12.34 2.28 4.23
C ASP A 49 11.23 2.59 3.20
N ALA A 50 10.38 1.61 2.90
CA ALA A 50 9.21 1.77 2.05
C ALA A 50 8.00 1.07 2.68
N ILE A 51 6.82 1.70 2.58
CA ILE A 51 5.55 1.09 2.98
C ILE A 51 4.68 0.95 1.73
N ILE A 52 4.16 -0.26 1.51
CA ILE A 52 3.28 -0.61 0.40
C ILE A 52 1.90 -0.95 0.96
N GLY A 53 0.88 -0.16 0.63
CA GLY A 53 -0.47 -0.42 1.09
C GLY A 53 -1.40 0.79 1.03
N GLY A 54 -2.46 0.73 1.83
CA GLY A 54 -3.52 1.74 1.88
C GLY A 54 -3.49 2.59 3.14
N LYS A 55 -4.67 3.02 3.60
CA LYS A 55 -4.81 3.69 4.90
C LYS A 55 -4.09 2.89 5.99
N ILE A 56 -3.27 3.56 6.80
CA ILE A 56 -2.56 2.95 7.92
C ILE A 56 -3.57 2.47 8.99
N PRO A 57 -3.25 1.42 9.76
CA PRO A 57 -4.17 0.85 10.75
C PRO A 57 -4.26 1.65 12.05
N THR A 58 -3.44 2.67 12.22
CA THR A 58 -3.43 3.57 13.38
C THR A 58 -4.18 4.87 13.08
N LEU A 59 -4.62 5.58 14.13
CA LEU A 59 -5.29 6.88 13.97
C LEU A 59 -4.37 7.94 13.34
N ASN A 60 -3.10 7.91 13.73
CA ASN A 60 -2.06 8.82 13.26
C ASN A 60 -0.83 8.03 12.81
N TRP A 61 0.00 8.64 11.98
CA TRP A 61 1.27 8.06 11.58
C TRP A 61 2.17 7.79 12.79
N PRO A 62 2.74 6.57 12.91
CA PRO A 62 3.75 6.30 13.92
C PRO A 62 5.05 7.05 13.60
N LYS A 63 6.04 6.91 14.49
CA LYS A 63 7.40 7.34 14.16
C LYS A 63 7.94 6.51 13.00
N ILE A 64 8.38 7.19 11.95
CA ILE A 64 8.85 6.59 10.69
C ILE A 64 10.23 7.17 10.29
N PRO A 65 11.26 7.03 11.13
CA PRO A 65 12.54 7.73 10.96
C PRO A 65 13.32 7.32 9.69
N LYS A 66 12.95 6.18 9.08
CA LYS A 66 13.62 5.63 7.89
C LYS A 66 12.78 5.71 6.62
N LEU A 67 11.49 6.02 6.73
CA LEU A 67 10.57 5.94 5.61
C LEU A 67 10.98 6.94 4.53
N LYS A 68 11.10 6.44 3.30
CA LYS A 68 11.47 7.20 2.11
C LYS A 68 10.38 7.20 1.05
N LEU A 69 9.43 6.26 1.11
CA LEU A 69 8.38 6.11 0.12
C LEU A 69 7.13 5.47 0.73
N PHE A 70 5.96 6.00 0.37
CA PHE A 70 4.68 5.34 0.57
C PHE A 70 4.05 5.00 -0.79
N GLN A 71 3.95 3.72 -1.11
CA GLN A 71 3.43 3.21 -2.38
C GLN A 71 2.03 2.62 -2.19
N ILE A 72 1.07 3.14 -2.93
CA ILE A 72 -0.28 2.59 -3.02
C ILE A 72 -0.31 1.64 -4.22
N PRO A 73 -0.62 0.35 -4.06
CA PRO A 73 -0.60 -0.63 -5.16
C PRO A 73 -1.90 -0.61 -6.00
N TRP A 74 -2.66 0.48 -5.98
CA TRP A 74 -3.88 0.70 -6.75
C TRP A 74 -4.04 2.21 -7.06
N THR A 75 -5.07 2.57 -7.83
CA THR A 75 -5.27 3.95 -8.30
C THR A 75 -5.79 4.93 -7.23
N GLY A 76 -6.81 4.56 -6.44
CA GLY A 76 -7.43 5.43 -5.43
C GLY A 76 -6.52 5.76 -4.23
N TYR A 77 -6.41 7.05 -3.90
CA TYR A 77 -5.52 7.56 -2.84
C TYR A 77 -6.22 8.53 -1.88
N ASP A 78 -7.55 8.52 -1.80
CA ASP A 78 -8.38 9.48 -1.03
C ASP A 78 -8.01 9.59 0.46
N PHE A 79 -7.32 8.59 1.01
CA PHE A 79 -6.79 8.59 2.38
C PHE A 79 -5.46 9.34 2.55
N CYS A 80 -4.81 9.72 1.45
CA CYS A 80 -3.56 10.46 1.40
C CYS A 80 -3.81 11.89 0.92
N SER A 81 -3.42 12.85 1.75
CA SER A 81 -3.34 14.27 1.39
C SER A 81 -2.11 14.89 2.06
N PRO A 82 -1.68 16.11 1.63
CA PRO A 82 -0.62 16.83 2.33
C PRO A 82 -0.89 17.02 3.84
N GLU A 83 -2.16 17.02 4.26
CA GLU A 83 -2.59 17.15 5.66
C GLU A 83 -2.54 15.82 6.43
N THR A 84 -2.76 14.68 5.76
CA THR A 84 -2.76 13.36 6.42
C THR A 84 -1.42 12.63 6.35
N MET A 85 -0.54 13.03 5.44
CA MET A 85 0.75 12.38 5.21
C MET A 85 1.89 13.05 5.98
N PRO A 86 2.91 12.29 6.42
CA PRO A 86 4.08 12.86 7.04
C PRO A 86 4.84 13.74 6.05
N ARG A 87 5.28 14.92 6.52
CA ARG A 87 5.93 15.92 5.66
C ARG A 87 7.17 15.34 4.98
N GLY A 88 7.27 15.54 3.67
CA GLY A 88 8.44 15.16 2.87
C GLY A 88 8.47 13.69 2.44
N ILE A 89 7.47 12.88 2.80
CA ILE A 89 7.34 11.51 2.30
C ILE A 89 6.66 11.54 0.94
N PRO A 90 7.35 11.13 -0.14
CA PRO A 90 6.70 10.98 -1.44
C PRO A 90 5.66 9.87 -1.39
N VAL A 91 4.53 10.12 -2.03
CA VAL A 91 3.43 9.18 -2.21
C VAL A 91 3.31 8.86 -3.69
N CYS A 92 3.29 7.56 -4.02
CA CYS A 92 3.06 7.07 -5.37
C CYS A 92 1.84 6.16 -5.38
N ASN A 93 1.07 6.16 -6.47
CA ASN A 93 0.00 5.21 -6.74
C ASN A 93 0.25 4.48 -8.07
N CYS A 94 -0.71 3.69 -8.52
CA CYS A 94 -0.66 3.02 -9.82
C CYS A 94 -1.58 3.73 -10.84
N TYR A 95 -1.09 3.91 -12.06
CA TYR A 95 -1.85 4.43 -13.21
C TYR A 95 -2.26 3.29 -14.17
N GLU A 96 -2.92 3.58 -15.29
CA GLU A 96 -3.36 2.62 -16.33
C GLU A 96 -4.57 1.72 -15.99
N HIS A 97 -5.43 2.15 -15.06
CA HIS A 97 -6.66 1.42 -14.72
C HIS A 97 -7.86 1.87 -15.58
N GLU A 98 -7.72 3.00 -16.27
CA GLU A 98 -8.79 3.69 -17.01
C GLU A 98 -9.42 2.84 -18.11
N THR A 99 -8.62 2.09 -18.87
CA THR A 99 -9.11 1.25 -19.98
C THR A 99 -9.98 0.12 -19.44
N THR A 100 -9.48 -0.65 -18.48
CA THR A 100 -10.20 -1.78 -17.89
C THR A 100 -11.48 -1.33 -17.17
N ILE A 101 -11.43 -0.18 -16.49
CA ILE A 101 -12.62 0.41 -15.86
C ILE A 101 -13.65 0.82 -16.92
N ALA A 102 -13.24 1.45 -18.01
CA ALA A 102 -14.14 1.85 -19.09
C ALA A 102 -14.81 0.64 -19.75
N GLU A 103 -14.07 -0.43 -20.01
CA GLU A 103 -14.59 -1.70 -20.52
C GLU A 103 -15.65 -2.28 -19.58
N PHE A 104 -15.34 -2.36 -18.29
CA PHE A 104 -16.28 -2.85 -17.28
C PHE A 104 -17.58 -2.03 -17.24
N VAL A 105 -17.46 -0.69 -17.24
CA VAL A 105 -18.62 0.21 -17.23
C VAL A 105 -19.49 0.02 -18.48
N LEU A 106 -18.87 -0.05 -19.67
CA LEU A 106 -19.61 -0.25 -20.92
C LEU A 106 -20.34 -1.60 -20.93
N CYS A 107 -19.69 -2.68 -20.49
CA CYS A 107 -20.32 -3.99 -20.37
C CYS A 107 -21.51 -3.98 -19.40
N ALA A 108 -21.35 -3.40 -18.21
CA ALA A 108 -22.42 -3.30 -17.22
C ALA A 108 -23.62 -2.47 -17.72
N MET A 109 -23.36 -1.38 -18.46
CA MET A 109 -24.41 -0.57 -19.09
C MET A 109 -25.22 -1.38 -20.12
N LEU A 110 -24.56 -2.24 -20.90
CA LEU A 110 -25.22 -3.10 -21.87
C LEU A 110 -26.01 -4.24 -21.21
N GLU A 111 -25.44 -4.86 -20.17
CA GLU A 111 -26.12 -5.90 -19.39
C GLU A 111 -27.40 -5.37 -18.73
N THR A 112 -27.37 -4.16 -18.16
CA THR A 112 -28.54 -3.54 -17.50
C THR A 112 -29.70 -3.25 -18.46
N LYS A 113 -29.48 -3.33 -19.79
CA LYS A 113 -30.52 -3.11 -20.81
C LYS A 113 -31.19 -4.40 -21.28
N ILE A 114 -30.77 -5.55 -20.77
CA ILE A 114 -31.32 -6.88 -21.06
C ILE A 114 -32.19 -7.32 -19.88
#